data_AF-A0A2R7TBY2-F1
#
_entry.id   AF-A0A2R7TBY2-F1
#
_cell.length_a   1.000
_cell.length_b   1.000
_cell.length_c   1.000
_cell.angle_alpha   90.00
_cell.angle_beta   90.00
_cell.angle_gamma   90.00
#
_symmetry.space_group_name_H-M   'P 1'
#
loop_
_entity.id
_entity.type
_entity.pdbx_description
1 polymer ?
#
loop_
_entity_poly.entity_id
_entity_poly.type
_entity_poly.pdbx_seq_one_letter_code
_entity_poly.pdbx_strand_id
1 'polypeptide(L)'
;MTPTTPAIVLDRFGGPEVLQLRPLPTPHAQADHAVVRIAHAGVNFVDLYQREGRYPGLALPWRLGLEGAGEIVDVAASAGFAVGDRVAFTTGVQGAYAGHLAVPLDHLVPVPEALPLREAAAALEHGLTAAMLLDDVARLPAGAPVLVHAAAGGVGGWLVQWLVARGHPVFGTVSSAAKADWLRSVGAVPLMTDSDWATAAAGVAVVFDSVGRSTFAGSLAALCTGGHLVLFGAASGQPEPVDVLALMAKSLTLSRPVLPHFLPDAARRRARAATVFDAVLSGAVQLRIHAEFPLADAASAHQLLASRVANDAGQAPPHTMTALQERLATLGRTLPTLGAPAANYRLHREAPGLLVIAGQIGTPGRGPLSGEAARAEAEVAALKVLAVLDAAVGGDLTRVRRVLRLGVFIAAAPDFTQHSAVADGASDLIVAALGERGEHARAAVGVASLPAGAAVEVEALVELVS
;
A
#
# COMPACT_ATOMS: atom_id res chain seq x y z
N MET A 1 41.52 -3.07 -1.06
CA MET A 1 40.11 -3.15 -0.60
C MET A 1 39.28 -3.54 -1.81
N THR A 2 38.40 -4.53 -1.69
CA THR A 2 37.46 -4.88 -2.78
C THR A 2 36.55 -3.68 -3.07
N PRO A 3 36.38 -3.25 -4.34
CA PRO A 3 35.53 -2.11 -4.66
C PRO A 3 34.09 -2.39 -4.25
N THR A 4 33.42 -1.41 -3.64
CA THR A 4 32.04 -1.52 -3.16
C THR A 4 31.10 -0.57 -3.89
N THR A 5 29.82 -0.91 -3.90
CA THR A 5 28.74 -0.09 -4.44
C THR A 5 27.64 0.10 -3.39
N PRO A 6 27.01 1.29 -3.29
CA PRO A 6 25.86 1.48 -2.40
C PRO A 6 24.67 0.65 -2.89
N ALA A 7 23.94 0.02 -1.97
CA ALA A 7 22.70 -0.69 -2.27
C ALA A 7 21.72 -0.63 -1.11
N ILE A 8 20.42 -0.65 -1.41
CA ILE A 8 19.36 -0.82 -0.42
C ILE A 8 19.13 -2.31 -0.18
N VAL A 9 19.17 -2.69 1.10
CA VAL A 9 18.94 -4.05 1.55
C VAL A 9 17.97 -4.05 2.73
N LEU A 10 17.16 -5.10 2.84
CA LEU A 10 16.32 -5.36 4.00
C LEU A 10 16.68 -6.71 4.65
N ASP A 11 16.88 -6.70 5.96
CA ASP A 11 17.17 -7.90 6.75
C ASP A 11 15.91 -8.49 7.42
N ARG A 12 14.80 -7.76 7.36
CA ARG A 12 13.46 -8.17 7.82
C ARG A 12 12.39 -7.47 6.98
N PHE A 13 11.21 -8.07 6.90
CA PHE A 13 10.05 -7.42 6.30
C PHE A 13 9.46 -6.35 7.22
N GLY A 14 8.78 -5.36 6.66
CA GLY A 14 8.13 -4.31 7.44
C GLY A 14 7.77 -3.07 6.63
N GLY A 15 7.65 -1.95 7.34
CA GLY A 15 7.43 -0.63 6.75
C GLY A 15 8.69 -0.06 6.11
N PRO A 16 8.64 1.18 5.59
CA PRO A 16 9.77 1.84 4.95
C PRO A 16 11.07 1.89 5.78
N GLU A 17 10.95 1.84 7.11
CA GLU A 17 12.07 1.85 8.07
C GLU A 17 13.01 0.64 7.98
N VAL A 18 12.61 -0.43 7.28
CA VAL A 18 13.48 -1.61 7.09
C VAL A 18 14.50 -1.45 5.97
N LEU A 19 14.39 -0.39 5.15
CA LEU A 19 15.28 -0.13 4.03
C LEU A 19 16.60 0.46 4.52
N GLN A 20 17.70 -0.26 4.30
CA GLN A 20 19.03 0.15 4.76
C GLN A 20 19.99 0.33 3.59
N LEU A 21 20.60 1.51 3.51
CA LEU A 21 21.72 1.76 2.60
C LEU A 21 22.99 1.11 3.14
N ARG A 22 23.56 0.18 2.39
CA ARG A 22 24.80 -0.52 2.75
C ARG A 22 25.78 -0.58 1.59
N PRO A 23 27.09 -0.53 1.83
CA PRO A 23 28.08 -0.88 0.82
C PRO A 23 28.07 -2.40 0.60
N LEU A 24 27.92 -2.84 -0.65
CA LEU A 24 28.08 -4.24 -1.06
C LEU A 24 29.26 -4.38 -2.02
N PRO A 25 29.87 -5.58 -2.17
CA PRO A 25 30.86 -5.81 -3.22
C PRO A 25 30.29 -5.44 -4.59
N THR A 26 31.07 -4.69 -5.38
CA THR A 26 30.70 -4.37 -6.76
C THR A 26 30.69 -5.67 -7.56
N PRO A 27 29.63 -5.98 -8.31
CA PRO A 27 29.59 -7.20 -9.12
C PRO A 27 30.58 -7.11 -10.28
N HIS A 28 30.93 -8.28 -10.82
CA HIS A 28 31.70 -8.42 -12.05
C HIS A 28 30.83 -9.13 -13.10
N ALA A 29 31.09 -8.86 -14.38
CA ALA A 29 30.36 -9.51 -15.45
C ALA A 29 30.61 -11.03 -15.47
N GLN A 30 29.54 -11.80 -15.56
CA GLN A 30 29.57 -13.22 -15.91
C GLN A 30 29.29 -13.38 -17.41
N ALA A 31 29.47 -14.57 -17.98
CA ALA A 31 29.33 -14.77 -19.42
C ALA A 31 27.93 -14.39 -19.97
N ASP A 32 26.90 -14.52 -19.14
CA ASP A 32 25.49 -14.27 -19.42
C ASP A 32 24.94 -12.99 -18.75
N HIS A 33 25.81 -12.17 -18.16
CA HIS A 33 25.44 -10.94 -17.46
C HIS A 33 26.30 -9.75 -17.88
N ALA A 34 25.72 -8.55 -17.86
CA ALA A 34 26.47 -7.30 -17.88
C ALA A 34 26.32 -6.58 -16.54
N VAL A 35 27.36 -5.87 -16.10
CA VAL A 35 27.27 -4.95 -14.97
C VAL A 35 26.81 -3.60 -15.47
N VAL A 36 25.65 -3.17 -15.00
CA VAL A 36 25.07 -1.86 -15.28
C VAL A 36 25.35 -0.94 -14.10
N ARG A 37 25.97 0.21 -14.37
CA ARG A 37 25.98 1.34 -13.43
C ARG A 37 24.62 2.02 -13.52
N ILE A 38 23.83 1.88 -12.46
CA ILE A 38 22.45 2.38 -12.42
C ILE A 38 22.48 3.91 -12.37
N ALA A 39 21.84 4.54 -13.35
CA ALA A 39 21.62 5.98 -13.35
C ALA A 39 20.31 6.32 -12.62
N HIS A 40 19.24 5.59 -12.93
CA HIS A 40 17.92 5.74 -12.30
C HIS A 40 17.28 4.36 -12.10
N ALA A 41 16.57 4.18 -10.99
CA ALA A 41 15.75 3.01 -10.70
C ALA A 41 14.28 3.43 -10.57
N GLY A 42 13.38 2.64 -11.14
CA GLY A 42 11.94 2.84 -10.99
C GLY A 42 11.45 2.36 -9.62
N VAL A 43 10.47 3.05 -9.04
CA VAL A 43 9.80 2.65 -7.80
C VAL A 43 8.39 2.16 -8.12
N ASN A 44 8.14 0.88 -7.87
CA ASN A 44 6.92 0.19 -8.27
C ASN A 44 6.15 -0.35 -7.05
N PHE A 45 4.84 -0.54 -7.18
CA PHE A 45 4.00 -1.06 -6.07
C PHE A 45 4.42 -2.44 -5.58
N VAL A 46 4.93 -3.27 -6.48
CA VAL A 46 5.48 -4.58 -6.14
C VAL A 46 6.70 -4.48 -5.21
N ASP A 47 7.48 -3.39 -5.24
CA ASP A 47 8.57 -3.18 -4.28
C ASP A 47 8.04 -3.02 -2.85
N LEU A 48 6.89 -2.36 -2.67
CA LEU A 48 6.24 -2.21 -1.36
C LEU A 48 5.75 -3.57 -0.86
N TYR A 49 5.10 -4.35 -1.73
CA TYR A 49 4.61 -5.68 -1.38
C TYR A 49 5.74 -6.65 -1.02
N GLN A 50 6.87 -6.59 -1.73
CA GLN A 50 8.05 -7.38 -1.42
C GLN A 50 8.67 -6.95 -0.08
N ARG A 51 8.81 -5.65 0.17
CA ARG A 51 9.29 -5.11 1.45
C ARG A 51 8.41 -5.56 2.63
N GLU A 52 7.10 -5.59 2.42
CA GLU A 52 6.11 -6.02 3.42
C GLU A 52 6.02 -7.54 3.58
N GLY A 53 6.76 -8.32 2.79
CA GLY A 53 6.75 -9.78 2.88
C GLY A 53 5.47 -10.44 2.34
N ARG A 54 4.71 -9.75 1.47
CA ARG A 54 3.44 -10.26 0.92
C ARG A 54 3.61 -11.32 -0.16
N TYR A 55 4.81 -11.44 -0.72
CA TYR A 55 5.13 -12.46 -1.73
C TYR A 55 5.78 -13.69 -1.09
N PRO A 56 5.36 -14.91 -1.45
CA PRO A 56 6.02 -16.12 -0.99
C PRO A 56 7.42 -16.25 -1.57
N GLY A 57 8.31 -16.94 -0.86
CA GLY A 57 9.64 -17.31 -1.37
C GLY A 57 10.71 -16.22 -1.32
N LEU A 58 10.45 -15.08 -0.68
CA LEU A 58 11.46 -14.04 -0.45
C LEU A 58 12.45 -14.49 0.64
N ALA A 59 13.74 -14.57 0.29
CA ALA A 59 14.80 -14.93 1.21
C ALA A 59 15.56 -13.70 1.71
N LEU A 60 15.61 -13.50 3.02
CA LEU A 60 16.35 -12.39 3.64
C LEU A 60 17.83 -12.78 3.82
N PRO A 61 18.78 -11.83 3.68
CA PRO A 61 18.57 -10.42 3.32
C PRO A 61 18.14 -10.24 1.86
N TRP A 62 17.21 -9.32 1.61
CA TRP A 62 16.63 -9.08 0.28
C TRP A 62 16.98 -7.69 -0.27
N ARG A 63 17.14 -7.59 -1.59
CA ARG A 63 17.39 -6.32 -2.31
C ARG A 63 16.16 -5.95 -3.13
N LEU A 64 15.77 -4.67 -3.12
CA LEU A 64 14.58 -4.17 -3.83
C LEU A 64 14.91 -3.50 -5.16
N GLY A 65 13.87 -3.22 -5.94
CA GLY A 65 13.95 -2.58 -7.24
C GLY A 65 14.07 -3.63 -8.33
N LEU A 66 13.05 -3.71 -9.18
CA LEU A 66 13.05 -4.59 -10.35
C LEU A 66 13.33 -3.86 -11.67
N GLU A 67 13.31 -2.53 -11.64
CA GLU A 67 13.39 -1.66 -12.82
C GLU A 67 14.55 -0.67 -12.69
N GLY A 68 15.31 -0.49 -13.77
CA GLY A 68 16.31 0.56 -13.83
C GLY A 68 16.84 0.83 -15.24
N ALA A 69 17.52 1.96 -15.38
CA ALA A 69 18.27 2.33 -16.57
C ALA A 69 19.64 2.90 -16.20
N GLY A 70 20.62 2.66 -17.06
CA GLY A 70 22.01 2.98 -16.78
C GLY A 70 22.91 2.72 -17.97
N GLU A 71 24.20 2.60 -17.68
CA GLU A 71 25.24 2.31 -18.66
C GLU A 71 25.98 1.03 -18.29
N ILE A 72 26.32 0.21 -19.28
CA ILE A 72 27.15 -0.98 -19.07
C ILE A 72 28.58 -0.54 -18.74
N VAL A 73 29.13 -1.05 -17.64
CA VAL A 73 30.51 -0.78 -17.21
C VAL A 73 31.42 -2.00 -17.23
N ASP A 74 30.84 -3.20 -17.31
CA ASP A 74 31.57 -4.46 -17.44
C ASP A 74 30.70 -5.48 -18.19
N VAL A 75 31.24 -6.11 -19.23
CA VAL A 75 30.55 -7.12 -20.03
C VAL A 75 31.56 -7.94 -20.84
N ALA A 76 31.26 -9.21 -21.08
CA ALA A 76 32.08 -10.04 -21.97
C ALA A 76 31.97 -9.57 -23.44
N ALA A 77 33.08 -9.59 -24.19
CA ALA A 77 33.11 -9.15 -25.60
C ALA A 77 32.15 -9.93 -26.53
N SER A 78 31.76 -11.15 -26.16
CA SER A 78 30.82 -12.00 -26.90
C SER A 78 29.35 -11.74 -26.58
N ALA A 79 29.04 -10.79 -25.70
CA ALA A 79 27.68 -10.59 -25.17
C ALA A 79 26.70 -9.89 -26.13
N GLY A 80 27.20 -9.34 -27.25
CA GLY A 80 26.39 -8.50 -28.15
C GLY A 80 26.09 -7.10 -27.59
N PHE A 81 26.77 -6.70 -26.52
CA PHE A 81 26.76 -5.39 -25.91
C PHE A 81 28.20 -4.91 -25.65
N ALA A 82 28.39 -3.61 -25.49
CA ALA A 82 29.66 -2.98 -25.18
C ALA A 82 29.60 -2.13 -23.91
N VAL A 83 30.76 -1.91 -23.29
CA VAL A 83 30.91 -0.91 -22.23
C VAL A 83 30.57 0.47 -22.79
N GLY A 84 29.75 1.23 -22.05
CA GLY A 84 29.20 2.51 -22.47
C GLY A 84 27.80 2.42 -23.10
N ASP A 85 27.33 1.22 -23.45
CA ASP A 85 25.98 1.05 -23.97
C ASP A 85 24.95 1.47 -22.91
N ARG A 86 23.98 2.28 -23.36
CA ARG A 86 22.86 2.73 -22.56
C ARG A 86 21.76 1.69 -22.60
N VAL A 87 21.39 1.19 -21.43
CA VAL A 87 20.45 0.07 -21.30
C VAL A 87 19.43 0.33 -20.20
N ALA A 88 18.28 -0.29 -20.35
CA ALA A 88 17.29 -0.41 -19.31
C ALA A 88 16.93 -1.89 -19.12
N PHE A 89 16.30 -2.18 -18.00
CA PHE A 89 15.79 -3.50 -17.69
C PHE A 89 14.60 -3.37 -16.74
N THR A 90 13.75 -4.38 -16.78
CA THR A 90 12.69 -4.56 -15.80
C THR A 90 12.35 -6.04 -15.68
N THR A 91 11.58 -6.42 -14.67
CA THR A 91 10.86 -7.70 -14.50
C THR A 91 11.70 -8.95 -14.78
N GLY A 92 11.97 -9.73 -13.71
CA GLY A 92 12.91 -10.85 -13.72
C GLY A 92 14.35 -10.45 -13.41
N VAL A 93 14.55 -9.17 -13.08
CA VAL A 93 15.78 -8.61 -12.50
C VAL A 93 15.42 -8.04 -11.13
N GLN A 94 16.32 -8.13 -10.16
CA GLN A 94 16.07 -7.68 -8.79
C GLN A 94 17.33 -7.03 -8.20
N GLY A 95 17.14 -5.96 -7.42
CA GLY A 95 18.22 -5.24 -6.73
C GLY A 95 18.64 -3.93 -7.42
N ALA A 96 17.77 -3.34 -8.24
CA ALA A 96 18.02 -2.09 -8.95
C ALA A 96 18.24 -0.88 -8.03
N TYR A 97 17.87 -0.97 -6.75
CA TYR A 97 18.19 0.05 -5.75
C TYR A 97 19.67 -0.08 -5.33
N ALA A 98 20.58 0.12 -6.28
CA ALA A 98 22.02 0.00 -6.10
C ALA A 98 22.76 0.92 -7.06
N GLY A 99 24.05 1.19 -6.80
CA GLY A 99 24.91 1.91 -7.73
C GLY A 99 25.33 1.05 -8.93
N HIS A 100 25.49 -0.26 -8.74
CA HIS A 100 25.79 -1.22 -9.80
C HIS A 100 24.99 -2.50 -9.60
N LEU A 101 24.55 -3.10 -10.70
CA LEU A 101 23.84 -4.37 -10.71
C LEU A 101 24.32 -5.24 -11.87
N ALA A 102 24.54 -6.54 -11.61
CA ALA A 102 24.69 -7.52 -12.67
C ALA A 102 23.31 -7.91 -13.19
N VAL A 103 23.10 -7.75 -14.51
CA VAL A 103 21.82 -7.95 -15.17
C VAL A 103 21.99 -9.00 -16.27
N PRO A 104 21.12 -10.02 -16.36
CA PRO A 104 21.16 -11.00 -17.43
C PRO A 104 21.03 -10.33 -18.80
N LEU A 105 21.84 -10.75 -19.77
CA LEU A 105 21.87 -10.14 -21.11
C LEU A 105 20.50 -10.15 -21.81
N ASP A 106 19.70 -11.20 -21.58
CA ASP A 106 18.37 -11.36 -22.15
C ASP A 106 17.29 -10.45 -21.52
N HIS A 107 17.60 -9.83 -20.39
CA HIS A 107 16.74 -8.83 -19.74
C HIS A 107 17.10 -7.39 -20.11
N LEU A 108 18.27 -7.18 -20.73
CA LEU A 108 18.70 -5.86 -21.18
C LEU A 108 17.98 -5.43 -22.46
N VAL A 109 17.47 -4.21 -22.43
CA VAL A 109 16.92 -3.51 -23.59
C VAL A 109 17.77 -2.27 -23.90
N PRO A 110 18.20 -2.07 -25.16
CA PRO A 110 18.92 -0.86 -25.55
C PRO A 110 18.04 0.38 -25.37
N VAL A 111 18.62 1.45 -24.83
CA VAL A 111 17.96 2.76 -24.71
C VAL A 111 18.46 3.67 -25.84
N PRO A 112 17.56 4.21 -26.70
CA PRO A 112 17.95 5.13 -27.75
C PRO A 112 18.69 6.36 -27.21
N GLU A 113 19.67 6.87 -27.95
CA GLU A 113 20.47 8.02 -27.51
C GLU A 113 19.60 9.26 -27.21
N ALA A 114 18.56 9.48 -28.01
CA ALA A 114 17.64 10.59 -27.87
C ALA A 114 16.73 10.51 -26.62
N LEU A 115 16.58 9.34 -25.99
CA LEU A 115 15.70 9.16 -24.83
C LEU A 115 16.51 9.25 -23.54
N PRO A 116 16.32 10.24 -22.65
CA PRO A 116 17.04 10.33 -21.38
C PRO A 116 16.89 9.06 -20.52
N LEU A 117 17.96 8.61 -19.86
CA LEU A 117 17.93 7.41 -18.99
C LEU A 117 16.87 7.51 -17.88
N ARG A 118 16.64 8.73 -17.37
CA ARG A 118 15.58 9.05 -16.42
C ARG A 118 14.18 8.66 -16.95
N GLU A 119 13.90 8.98 -18.20
CA GLU A 119 12.62 8.68 -18.84
C GLU A 119 12.52 7.18 -19.19
N ALA A 120 13.61 6.59 -19.67
CA ALA A 120 13.67 5.15 -19.91
C ALA A 120 13.37 4.33 -18.65
N ALA A 121 13.94 4.71 -17.50
CA ALA A 121 13.70 4.06 -16.20
C ALA A 121 12.28 4.26 -15.67
N ALA A 122 11.58 5.32 -16.08
CA ALA A 122 10.20 5.59 -15.64
C ALA A 122 9.13 4.97 -16.56
N ALA A 123 9.53 4.65 -17.80
CA ALA A 123 8.66 4.19 -18.86
C ALA A 123 8.51 2.68 -18.92
N LEU A 124 9.58 1.93 -18.63
CA LEU A 124 9.71 0.56 -19.12
C LEU A 124 8.68 -0.40 -18.52
N GLU A 125 8.61 -0.52 -17.20
CA GLU A 125 7.68 -1.42 -16.50
C GLU A 125 6.23 -1.03 -16.78
N HIS A 126 5.92 0.27 -16.69
CA HIS A 126 4.56 0.77 -16.94
C HIS A 126 4.11 0.57 -18.38
N GLY A 127 4.96 0.91 -19.35
CA GLY A 127 4.68 0.79 -20.77
C GLY A 127 4.59 -0.66 -21.23
N LEU A 128 5.49 -1.53 -20.77
CA LEU A 128 5.43 -2.97 -21.07
C LEU A 128 4.18 -3.61 -20.47
N THR A 129 3.81 -3.24 -19.23
CA THR A 129 2.57 -3.69 -18.61
C THR A 129 1.35 -3.22 -19.41
N ALA A 130 1.27 -1.93 -19.75
CA ALA A 130 0.17 -1.42 -20.55
C ALA A 130 0.08 -2.11 -21.92
N ALA A 131 1.21 -2.38 -22.58
CA ALA A 131 1.25 -3.04 -23.89
C ALA A 131 0.77 -4.50 -23.79
N MET A 132 1.22 -5.23 -22.76
CA MET A 132 0.72 -6.57 -22.45
C MET A 132 -0.81 -6.56 -22.24
N LEU A 133 -1.29 -5.65 -21.39
CA LEU A 133 -2.72 -5.59 -21.03
C LEU A 133 -3.59 -5.32 -22.26
N LEU A 134 -3.17 -4.41 -23.14
CA LEU A 134 -3.93 -4.05 -24.31
C LEU A 134 -3.83 -5.09 -25.45
N ASP A 135 -2.63 -5.58 -25.72
CA ASP A 135 -2.38 -6.38 -26.93
C ASP A 135 -2.55 -7.88 -26.70
N ASP A 136 -2.29 -8.37 -25.48
CA ASP A 136 -2.31 -9.81 -25.18
C ASP A 136 -3.50 -10.23 -24.31
N VAL A 137 -3.96 -9.37 -23.39
CA VAL A 137 -4.94 -9.74 -22.34
C VAL A 137 -6.37 -9.30 -22.68
N ALA A 138 -6.60 -8.01 -22.88
CA ALA A 138 -7.94 -7.43 -22.85
C ALA A 138 -8.85 -7.82 -24.03
N ARG A 139 -8.27 -8.16 -25.19
CA ARG A 139 -8.99 -8.51 -26.44
C ARG A 139 -10.16 -7.56 -26.72
N LEU A 140 -9.85 -6.27 -26.83
CA LEU A 140 -10.84 -5.20 -26.95
C LEU A 140 -11.53 -5.19 -28.33
N PRO A 141 -12.88 -5.21 -28.38
CA PRO A 141 -13.61 -4.90 -29.61
C PRO A 141 -13.39 -3.45 -30.02
N ALA A 142 -13.28 -3.19 -31.33
CA ALA A 142 -13.06 -1.85 -31.85
C ALA A 142 -14.13 -0.86 -31.37
N GLY A 143 -13.70 0.29 -30.84
CA GLY A 143 -14.59 1.35 -30.34
C GLY A 143 -15.35 1.02 -29.05
N ALA A 144 -15.10 -0.13 -28.42
CA ALA A 144 -15.79 -0.48 -27.18
C ALA A 144 -15.38 0.44 -26.01
N PRO A 145 -16.33 0.86 -25.15
CA PRO A 145 -16.03 1.69 -23.99
C PRO A 145 -15.30 0.89 -22.91
N VAL A 146 -14.39 1.54 -22.20
CA VAL A 146 -13.52 0.93 -21.19
C VAL A 146 -13.45 1.78 -19.94
N LEU A 147 -13.24 1.13 -18.79
CA LEU A 147 -12.95 1.79 -17.52
C LEU A 147 -11.51 1.48 -17.10
N VAL A 148 -10.77 2.51 -16.70
CA VAL A 148 -9.41 2.38 -16.14
C VAL A 148 -9.43 2.90 -14.72
N HIS A 149 -9.09 2.05 -13.75
CA HIS A 149 -8.89 2.50 -12.37
C HIS A 149 -7.49 3.10 -12.17
N ALA A 150 -7.37 4.03 -11.22
CA ALA A 150 -6.15 4.79 -10.98
C ALA A 150 -5.57 5.37 -12.29
N ALA A 151 -6.45 5.96 -13.10
CA ALA A 151 -6.20 6.30 -14.49
C ALA A 151 -5.11 7.37 -14.68
N ALA A 152 -4.80 8.12 -13.63
CA ALA A 152 -3.70 9.09 -13.57
C ALA A 152 -2.43 8.55 -12.87
N GLY A 153 -2.36 7.24 -12.63
CA GLY A 153 -1.21 6.52 -12.09
C GLY A 153 -0.19 6.12 -13.16
N GLY A 154 0.79 5.28 -12.78
CA GLY A 154 1.84 4.79 -13.68
C GLY A 154 1.26 4.04 -14.88
N VAL A 155 0.82 2.79 -14.70
CA VAL A 155 0.20 2.00 -15.79
C VAL A 155 -1.09 2.63 -16.31
N GLY A 156 -1.94 3.15 -15.42
CA GLY A 156 -3.21 3.78 -15.79
C GLY A 156 -3.03 4.92 -16.80
N GLY A 157 -2.00 5.76 -16.60
CA GLY A 157 -1.74 6.88 -17.50
C GLY A 157 -1.28 6.46 -18.90
N TRP A 158 -0.57 5.33 -19.02
CA TRP A 158 -0.23 4.72 -20.30
C TRP A 158 -1.48 4.14 -20.98
N LEU A 159 -2.28 3.37 -20.25
CA LEU A 159 -3.50 2.75 -20.76
C LEU A 159 -4.45 3.79 -21.34
N VAL A 160 -4.73 4.87 -20.60
CA VAL A 160 -5.64 5.92 -21.04
C VAL A 160 -5.21 6.52 -22.38
N GLN A 161 -3.94 6.94 -22.49
CA GLN A 161 -3.43 7.60 -23.70
C GLN A 161 -3.49 6.68 -24.91
N TRP A 162 -3.10 5.41 -24.76
CA TRP A 162 -3.16 4.43 -25.85
C TRP A 162 -4.58 4.01 -26.20
N LEU A 163 -5.48 3.86 -25.23
CA LEU A 163 -6.88 3.52 -25.48
C LEU A 163 -7.59 4.65 -26.24
N VAL A 164 -7.37 5.91 -25.84
CA VAL A 164 -7.90 7.09 -26.56
C VAL A 164 -7.31 7.17 -27.97
N ALA A 165 -6.00 7.00 -28.13
CA ALA A 165 -5.35 7.00 -29.45
C ALA A 165 -5.86 5.87 -30.37
N ARG A 166 -6.30 4.75 -29.81
CA ARG A 166 -6.95 3.62 -30.52
C ARG A 166 -8.45 3.83 -30.76
N GLY A 167 -9.02 4.97 -30.35
CA GLY A 167 -10.41 5.34 -30.61
C GLY A 167 -11.44 4.74 -29.64
N HIS A 168 -11.02 4.29 -28.45
CA HIS A 168 -11.93 3.81 -27.42
C HIS A 168 -12.48 4.97 -26.56
N PRO A 169 -13.77 4.98 -26.21
CA PRO A 169 -14.28 5.82 -25.14
C PRO A 169 -13.70 5.35 -23.80
N VAL A 170 -12.96 6.22 -23.10
CA VAL A 170 -12.28 5.87 -21.85
C VAL A 170 -12.91 6.60 -20.67
N PHE A 171 -13.41 5.84 -19.70
CA PHE A 171 -13.71 6.32 -18.35
C PHE A 171 -12.50 6.05 -17.45
N GLY A 172 -12.15 7.00 -16.59
CA GLY A 172 -10.98 6.86 -15.72
C GLY A 172 -11.26 7.30 -14.29
N THR A 173 -11.00 6.44 -13.30
CA THR A 173 -11.18 6.84 -11.88
C THR A 173 -9.97 7.61 -11.34
N VAL A 174 -10.24 8.70 -10.62
CA VAL A 174 -9.24 9.60 -10.04
C VAL A 174 -9.69 10.20 -8.71
N SER A 175 -8.73 10.57 -7.87
CA SER A 175 -8.97 11.12 -6.52
C SER A 175 -8.87 12.63 -6.37
N SER A 176 -8.51 13.36 -7.42
CA SER A 176 -8.35 14.82 -7.32
C SER A 176 -8.74 15.53 -8.59
N ALA A 177 -9.18 16.78 -8.45
CA ALA A 177 -9.53 17.65 -9.56
C ALA A 177 -8.37 17.79 -10.57
N ALA A 178 -7.13 17.95 -10.09
CA ALA A 178 -5.96 18.04 -10.96
C ALA A 178 -5.73 16.76 -11.79
N LYS A 179 -6.01 15.58 -11.22
CA LYS A 179 -5.95 14.31 -11.98
C LYS A 179 -7.12 14.20 -12.97
N ALA A 180 -8.30 14.71 -12.61
CA ALA A 180 -9.46 14.76 -13.50
C ALA A 180 -9.24 15.69 -14.71
N ASP A 181 -8.64 16.86 -14.49
CA ASP A 181 -8.31 17.80 -15.57
C ASP A 181 -7.27 17.21 -16.53
N TRP A 182 -6.29 16.49 -16.00
CA TRP A 182 -5.35 15.76 -16.84
C TRP A 182 -6.03 14.69 -17.69
N LEU A 183 -6.95 13.89 -17.13
CA LEU A 183 -7.72 12.92 -17.92
C LEU A 183 -8.50 13.58 -19.05
N ARG A 184 -9.14 14.72 -18.79
CA ARG A 184 -9.83 15.50 -19.83
C ARG A 184 -8.87 15.94 -20.93
N SER A 185 -7.68 16.42 -20.56
CA SER A 185 -6.69 16.88 -21.54
C SER A 185 -6.16 15.77 -22.45
N VAL A 186 -6.22 14.51 -22.01
CA VAL A 186 -5.82 13.35 -22.82
C VAL A 186 -7.02 12.65 -23.48
N GLY A 187 -8.23 13.23 -23.40
CA GLY A 187 -9.42 12.74 -24.10
C GLY A 187 -10.25 11.68 -23.35
N ALA A 188 -10.02 11.48 -22.05
CA ALA A 188 -10.78 10.57 -21.22
C ALA A 188 -11.84 11.29 -20.35
N VAL A 189 -12.87 10.56 -19.94
CA VAL A 189 -13.92 11.01 -19.03
C VAL A 189 -13.50 10.70 -17.58
N PRO A 190 -13.18 11.71 -16.75
CA PRO A 190 -12.83 11.46 -15.37
C PRO A 190 -14.05 11.11 -14.52
N LEU A 191 -13.90 10.10 -13.66
CA LEU A 191 -14.85 9.72 -12.63
C LEU A 191 -14.17 9.86 -11.27
N MET A 192 -14.79 10.58 -10.33
CA MET A 192 -14.19 10.77 -9.02
C MET A 192 -14.36 9.52 -8.16
N THR A 193 -13.36 9.16 -7.37
CA THR A 193 -13.37 7.95 -6.54
C THR A 193 -14.39 7.98 -5.40
N ASP A 194 -14.85 9.18 -5.01
CA ASP A 194 -15.91 9.42 -4.04
C ASP A 194 -17.32 9.55 -4.67
N SER A 195 -17.42 9.39 -6.00
CA SER A 195 -18.69 9.39 -6.74
C SER A 195 -19.19 7.97 -7.02
N ASP A 196 -20.45 7.85 -7.49
CA ASP A 196 -20.97 6.59 -8.03
C ASP A 196 -20.43 6.33 -9.45
N TRP A 197 -19.12 6.07 -9.51
CA TRP A 197 -18.41 5.80 -10.75
C TRP A 197 -18.88 4.51 -11.43
N ALA A 198 -19.38 3.54 -10.66
CA ALA A 198 -19.79 2.24 -11.19
C ALA A 198 -21.04 2.38 -12.07
N THR A 199 -22.03 3.16 -11.61
CA THR A 199 -23.21 3.49 -12.41
C THR A 199 -22.84 4.39 -13.60
N ALA A 200 -21.96 5.38 -13.39
CA ALA A 200 -21.53 6.28 -14.46
C ALA A 200 -20.76 5.56 -15.59
N ALA A 201 -20.03 4.49 -15.26
CA ALA A 201 -19.30 3.65 -16.21
C ALA A 201 -20.09 2.39 -16.64
N ALA A 202 -21.39 2.31 -16.36
CA ALA A 202 -22.16 1.11 -16.66
C ALA A 202 -22.17 0.79 -18.17
N GLY A 203 -21.94 -0.47 -18.51
CA GLY A 203 -21.91 -0.96 -19.89
C GLY A 203 -20.53 -0.98 -20.54
N VAL A 204 -19.45 -0.74 -19.78
CA VAL A 204 -18.08 -0.89 -20.32
C VAL A 204 -17.78 -2.35 -20.69
N ALA A 205 -17.03 -2.54 -21.78
CA ALA A 205 -16.64 -3.87 -22.24
C ALA A 205 -15.48 -4.44 -21.45
N VAL A 206 -14.55 -3.59 -21.01
CA VAL A 206 -13.37 -3.99 -20.24
C VAL A 206 -13.14 -3.00 -19.10
N VAL A 207 -12.80 -3.55 -17.93
CA VAL A 207 -12.29 -2.79 -16.80
C VAL A 207 -10.83 -3.18 -16.55
N PHE A 208 -9.94 -2.20 -16.54
CA PHE A 208 -8.55 -2.35 -16.14
C PHE A 208 -8.40 -1.92 -14.68
N ASP A 209 -8.14 -2.88 -13.79
CA ASP A 209 -8.15 -2.67 -12.34
C ASP A 209 -6.77 -2.94 -11.71
N SER A 210 -6.11 -1.87 -11.27
CA SER A 210 -4.88 -1.93 -10.46
C SER A 210 -5.13 -1.76 -8.96
N VAL A 211 -6.36 -1.43 -8.56
CA VAL A 211 -6.71 -1.05 -7.18
C VAL A 211 -7.10 -2.28 -6.39
N GLY A 212 -7.96 -3.14 -6.93
CA GLY A 212 -8.33 -4.42 -6.33
C GLY A 212 -9.48 -4.29 -5.34
N ARG A 213 -9.26 -4.62 -4.06
CA ARG A 213 -10.32 -4.85 -3.06
C ARG A 213 -11.46 -3.82 -3.08
N SER A 214 -11.14 -2.52 -3.08
CA SER A 214 -12.15 -1.47 -2.96
C SER A 214 -12.94 -1.19 -4.25
N THR A 215 -12.40 -1.56 -5.41
CA THR A 215 -13.04 -1.34 -6.71
C THR A 215 -13.70 -2.60 -7.26
N PHE A 216 -13.25 -3.80 -6.83
CA PHE A 216 -13.58 -5.07 -7.46
C PHE A 216 -15.09 -5.30 -7.70
N ALA A 217 -15.93 -5.10 -6.67
CA ALA A 217 -17.37 -5.29 -6.81
C ALA A 217 -18.01 -4.30 -7.79
N GLY A 218 -17.60 -3.02 -7.73
CA GLY A 218 -18.06 -2.00 -8.66
C GLY A 218 -17.55 -2.26 -10.09
N SER A 219 -16.33 -2.80 -10.24
CA SER A 219 -15.76 -3.19 -11.52
C SER A 219 -16.60 -4.27 -12.20
N LEU A 220 -17.02 -5.31 -11.46
CA LEU A 220 -17.95 -6.32 -11.98
C LEU A 220 -19.33 -5.74 -12.32
N ALA A 221 -19.82 -4.80 -11.51
CA ALA A 221 -21.11 -4.13 -11.72
C ALA A 221 -21.11 -3.22 -12.97
N ALA A 222 -20.01 -2.53 -13.26
CA ALA A 222 -19.89 -1.63 -14.41
C ALA A 222 -19.83 -2.37 -15.75
N LEU A 223 -19.37 -3.62 -15.78
CA LEU A 223 -19.23 -4.40 -17.02
C LEU A 223 -20.58 -4.66 -17.73
N CYS A 224 -20.54 -4.67 -19.06
CA CYS A 224 -21.63 -5.20 -19.89
C CYS A 224 -21.67 -6.74 -19.87
N THR A 225 -22.71 -7.34 -20.45
CA THR A 225 -22.78 -8.78 -20.66
C THR A 225 -21.63 -9.25 -21.57
N GLY A 226 -20.89 -10.28 -21.13
CA GLY A 226 -19.69 -10.79 -21.78
C GLY A 226 -18.42 -9.97 -21.49
N GLY A 227 -18.52 -8.97 -20.62
CA GLY A 227 -17.40 -8.08 -20.31
C GLY A 227 -16.22 -8.75 -19.59
N HIS A 228 -15.06 -8.10 -19.62
CA HIS A 228 -13.83 -8.59 -19.04
C HIS A 228 -13.27 -7.68 -17.94
N LEU A 229 -13.05 -8.23 -16.74
CA LEU A 229 -12.27 -7.59 -15.69
C LEU A 229 -10.81 -8.04 -15.78
N VAL A 230 -9.92 -7.11 -16.09
CA VAL A 230 -8.47 -7.32 -16.06
C VAL A 230 -7.92 -6.79 -14.73
N LEU A 231 -7.78 -7.68 -13.75
CA LEU A 231 -7.28 -7.35 -12.42
C LEU A 231 -5.75 -7.50 -12.39
N PHE A 232 -5.00 -6.44 -12.67
CA PHE A 232 -3.53 -6.50 -12.80
C PHE A 232 -2.76 -5.90 -11.61
N GLY A 233 -3.47 -5.33 -10.63
CA GLY A 233 -2.89 -4.83 -9.38
C GLY A 233 -3.79 -5.08 -8.17
N ALA A 234 -3.33 -4.68 -6.98
CA ALA A 234 -4.09 -4.77 -5.73
C ALA A 234 -3.62 -3.69 -4.75
N ALA A 235 -3.57 -2.44 -5.21
CA ALA A 235 -3.13 -1.30 -4.41
C ALA A 235 -3.88 -1.19 -3.07
N SER A 236 -5.21 -1.38 -3.06
CA SER A 236 -6.05 -1.38 -1.86
C SER A 236 -6.13 -2.75 -1.16
N GLY A 237 -5.29 -3.72 -1.55
CA GLY A 237 -5.34 -5.10 -1.09
C GLY A 237 -6.04 -6.05 -2.07
N GLN A 238 -5.88 -7.35 -1.82
CA GLN A 238 -6.51 -8.40 -2.64
C GLN A 238 -8.04 -8.37 -2.44
N PRO A 239 -8.84 -8.52 -3.50
CA PRO A 239 -10.27 -8.81 -3.36
C PRO A 239 -10.50 -10.06 -2.52
N GLU A 240 -11.70 -10.17 -1.95
CA GLU A 240 -12.16 -11.42 -1.35
C GLU A 240 -12.18 -12.57 -2.38
N PRO A 241 -12.11 -13.84 -1.94
CA PRO A 241 -12.24 -14.99 -2.82
C PRO A 241 -13.47 -14.86 -3.74
N VAL A 242 -13.24 -15.00 -5.04
CA VAL A 242 -14.27 -14.78 -6.06
C VAL A 242 -15.23 -15.96 -6.08
N ASP A 243 -16.51 -15.71 -5.79
CA ASP A 243 -17.57 -16.65 -6.10
C ASP A 243 -17.79 -16.68 -7.63
N VAL A 244 -17.41 -17.79 -8.27
CA VAL A 244 -17.52 -17.95 -9.72
C VAL A 244 -18.97 -17.88 -10.19
N LEU A 245 -19.95 -18.25 -9.35
CA LEU A 245 -21.37 -18.11 -9.69
C LEU A 245 -21.78 -16.65 -9.86
N ALA A 246 -21.13 -15.71 -9.17
CA ALA A 246 -21.40 -14.27 -9.32
C ALA A 246 -21.12 -13.76 -10.74
N LEU A 247 -20.23 -14.41 -11.49
CA LEU A 247 -19.91 -14.04 -12.88
C LEU A 247 -21.03 -14.44 -13.86
N MET A 248 -21.89 -15.39 -13.49
CA MET A 248 -22.95 -15.94 -14.35
C MET A 248 -23.99 -14.88 -14.75
N ALA A 249 -24.24 -13.89 -13.89
CA ALA A 249 -25.27 -12.86 -14.12
C ALA A 249 -25.06 -12.06 -15.41
N LYS A 250 -23.81 -11.91 -15.85
CA LYS A 250 -23.44 -11.21 -17.09
C LYS A 250 -22.45 -12.01 -17.94
N SER A 251 -22.25 -13.31 -17.67
CA SER A 251 -21.25 -14.14 -18.36
C SER A 251 -19.85 -13.49 -18.40
N LEU A 252 -19.43 -12.93 -17.27
CA LEU A 252 -18.19 -12.16 -17.18
C LEU A 252 -16.94 -13.05 -17.23
N THR A 253 -15.83 -12.46 -17.65
CA THR A 253 -14.49 -13.09 -17.57
C THR A 253 -13.58 -12.27 -16.66
N LEU A 254 -12.71 -12.95 -15.91
CA LEU A 254 -11.74 -12.33 -15.00
C LEU A 254 -10.33 -12.85 -15.32
N SER A 255 -9.34 -11.95 -15.38
CA SER A 255 -7.92 -12.31 -15.54
C SER A 255 -7.04 -11.66 -14.48
N ARG A 256 -5.95 -12.35 -14.14
CA ARG A 256 -4.89 -11.91 -13.21
C ARG A 256 -3.53 -12.04 -13.89
N PRO A 257 -3.22 -11.20 -14.89
CA PRO A 257 -1.99 -11.32 -15.68
C PRO A 257 -0.75 -10.90 -14.88
N VAL A 258 0.40 -11.46 -15.24
CA VAL A 258 1.72 -11.04 -14.74
C VAL A 258 2.68 -10.88 -15.91
N LEU A 259 3.42 -9.76 -15.93
CA LEU A 259 4.27 -9.36 -17.06
C LEU A 259 5.30 -10.41 -17.53
N PRO A 260 5.99 -11.17 -16.64
CA PRO A 260 6.96 -12.17 -17.08
C PRO A 260 6.41 -13.19 -18.08
N HIS A 261 5.13 -13.58 -17.96
CA HIS A 261 4.52 -14.60 -18.83
C HIS A 261 4.34 -14.12 -20.27
N PHE A 262 4.43 -12.82 -20.52
CA PHE A 262 4.24 -12.20 -21.84
C PHE A 262 5.55 -11.66 -22.43
N LEU A 263 6.67 -11.89 -21.74
CA LEU A 263 8.04 -11.56 -22.17
C LEU A 263 8.91 -12.83 -22.14
N PRO A 264 8.59 -13.86 -22.96
CA PRO A 264 9.20 -15.18 -22.88
C PRO A 264 10.69 -15.20 -23.27
N ASP A 265 11.15 -14.22 -24.04
CA ASP A 265 12.50 -14.14 -24.55
C ASP A 265 12.97 -12.69 -24.75
N ALA A 266 14.28 -12.54 -25.00
CA ALA A 266 14.94 -11.25 -25.20
C ALA A 266 14.40 -10.50 -26.42
N ALA A 267 14.05 -11.20 -27.51
CA ALA A 267 13.57 -10.57 -28.73
C ALA A 267 12.21 -9.91 -28.52
N ARG A 268 11.25 -10.61 -27.91
CA ARG A 268 9.93 -10.07 -27.55
C ARG A 268 10.06 -8.91 -26.58
N ARG A 269 10.95 -9.00 -25.59
CA ARG A 269 11.23 -7.93 -24.61
C ARG A 269 11.76 -6.68 -25.28
N ARG A 270 12.80 -6.80 -26.10
CA ARG A 270 13.42 -5.67 -26.82
C ARG A 270 12.45 -5.05 -27.82
N ALA A 271 11.67 -5.84 -28.55
CA ALA A 271 10.67 -5.34 -29.48
C ALA A 271 9.59 -4.51 -28.78
N ARG A 272 9.02 -5.01 -27.66
CA ARG A 272 8.03 -4.24 -26.88
C ARG A 272 8.65 -3.00 -26.25
N ALA A 273 9.88 -3.08 -25.74
CA ALA A 273 10.57 -1.92 -25.16
C ALA A 273 10.83 -0.84 -26.21
N ALA A 274 11.16 -1.21 -27.44
CA ALA A 274 11.30 -0.25 -28.55
C ALA A 274 9.98 0.49 -28.79
N THR A 275 8.83 -0.21 -28.86
CA THR A 275 7.51 0.45 -28.98
C THR A 275 7.22 1.41 -27.83
N VAL A 276 7.59 1.05 -26.60
CA VAL A 276 7.44 1.90 -25.41
C VAL A 276 8.29 3.16 -25.54
N PHE A 277 9.56 3.03 -25.91
CA PHE A 277 10.47 4.17 -26.06
C PHE A 277 10.08 5.07 -27.23
N ASP A 278 9.64 4.51 -28.35
CA ASP A 278 9.14 5.26 -29.50
C ASP A 278 7.88 6.06 -29.14
N ALA A 279 6.99 5.50 -28.31
CA ALA A 279 5.79 6.21 -27.84
C ALA A 279 6.15 7.43 -26.97
N VAL A 280 7.20 7.36 -26.17
CA VAL A 280 7.71 8.51 -25.40
C VAL A 280 8.36 9.53 -26.32
N LEU A 281 9.27 9.08 -27.19
CA LEU A 281 10.02 9.96 -28.10
C LEU A 281 9.12 10.72 -29.08
N SER A 282 8.08 10.07 -29.60
CA SER A 282 7.11 10.70 -30.49
C SER A 282 6.12 11.62 -29.78
N GLY A 283 6.09 11.63 -28.45
CA GLY A 283 5.10 12.35 -27.65
C GLY A 283 3.71 11.71 -27.66
N ALA A 284 3.55 10.52 -28.24
CA ALA A 284 2.30 9.75 -28.20
C ALA A 284 1.92 9.37 -26.77
N VAL A 285 2.91 9.25 -25.88
CA VAL A 285 2.73 9.10 -24.44
C VAL A 285 3.51 10.19 -23.72
N GLN A 286 2.81 11.00 -22.95
CA GLN A 286 3.41 11.96 -22.03
C GLN A 286 3.70 11.28 -20.70
N LEU A 287 4.99 11.11 -20.41
CA LEU A 287 5.45 10.57 -19.13
C LEU A 287 5.22 11.56 -17.99
N ARG A 288 4.80 11.04 -16.83
CA ARG A 288 4.61 11.80 -15.60
C ARG A 288 5.51 11.28 -14.50
N ILE A 289 6.70 11.85 -14.40
CA ILE A 289 7.63 11.56 -13.31
C ILE A 289 7.28 12.49 -12.15
N HIS A 290 6.77 11.90 -11.07
CA HIS A 290 6.19 12.67 -9.97
C HIS A 290 7.24 13.27 -9.03
N ALA A 291 8.28 12.50 -8.74
CA ALA A 291 9.35 12.89 -7.83
C ALA A 291 10.58 12.03 -8.12
N GLU A 292 11.74 12.55 -7.72
CA GLU A 292 13.01 11.84 -7.73
C GLU A 292 13.64 11.93 -6.36
N PHE A 293 14.30 10.84 -5.96
CA PHE A 293 14.92 10.71 -4.65
C PHE A 293 16.35 10.20 -4.82
N PRO A 294 17.31 10.71 -4.04
CA PRO A 294 18.59 10.04 -3.86
C PRO A 294 18.37 8.59 -3.38
N LEU A 295 19.28 7.68 -3.72
CA LEU A 295 19.16 6.26 -3.32
C LEU A 295 19.00 6.09 -1.80
N ALA A 296 19.67 6.94 -1.00
CA ALA A 296 19.57 6.94 0.45
C ALA A 296 18.14 7.19 0.98
N ASP A 297 17.31 7.87 0.19
CA ASP A 297 15.95 8.28 0.55
C ASP A 297 14.88 7.33 -0.04
N ALA A 298 15.27 6.08 -0.38
CA ALA A 298 14.35 5.06 -0.90
C ALA A 298 13.12 4.84 0.00
N ALA A 299 13.27 4.99 1.32
CA ALA A 299 12.16 4.94 2.27
C ALA A 299 11.12 6.04 2.03
N SER A 300 11.56 7.27 1.74
CA SER A 300 10.68 8.39 1.41
C SER A 300 9.97 8.19 0.08
N ALA A 301 10.65 7.63 -0.93
CA ALA A 301 10.03 7.26 -2.20
C ALA A 301 8.89 6.24 -2.00
N HIS A 302 9.14 5.23 -1.16
CA HIS A 302 8.15 4.22 -0.79
C HIS A 302 6.97 4.81 0.00
N GLN A 303 7.22 5.72 0.94
CA GLN A 303 6.19 6.42 1.70
C GLN A 303 5.28 7.27 0.80
N LEU A 304 5.88 8.00 -0.15
CA LEU A 304 5.13 8.79 -1.12
C LEU A 304 4.27 7.90 -2.03
N LEU A 305 4.79 6.76 -2.47
CA LEU A 305 3.99 5.83 -3.28
C LEU A 305 2.82 5.24 -2.49
N ALA A 306 3.04 4.86 -1.23
CA ALA A 306 2.01 4.32 -0.35
C ALA A 306 0.91 5.36 -0.02
N SER A 307 1.28 6.61 0.26
CA SER A 307 0.31 7.68 0.58
C SER A 307 -0.60 8.03 -0.60
N ARG A 308 -0.15 7.79 -1.83
CA ARG A 308 -0.98 7.99 -3.02
C ARG A 308 -2.10 6.97 -3.12
N VAL A 309 -1.94 5.75 -2.62
CA VAL A 309 -3.06 4.78 -2.52
C VAL A 309 -4.11 5.28 -1.55
N ALA A 310 -3.70 5.83 -0.41
CA ALA A 310 -4.63 6.36 0.58
C ALA A 310 -5.54 7.44 -0.02
N ASN A 311 -4.96 8.26 -0.90
CA ASN A 311 -5.68 9.29 -1.62
C ASN A 311 -6.49 8.72 -2.80
N ASP A 312 -5.94 7.77 -3.58
CA ASP A 312 -6.55 7.17 -4.78
C ASP A 312 -7.65 6.14 -4.50
N ALA A 313 -7.68 5.55 -3.30
CA ALA A 313 -8.74 4.63 -2.87
C ALA A 313 -9.84 5.32 -2.04
N GLY A 314 -9.76 6.65 -1.83
CA GLY A 314 -10.70 7.37 -0.97
C GLY A 314 -10.66 6.95 0.51
N GLN A 315 -9.64 6.19 0.93
CA GLN A 315 -9.49 5.64 2.27
C GLN A 315 -8.01 5.50 2.64
N ALA A 316 -7.68 5.84 3.89
CA ALA A 316 -6.40 5.60 4.56
C ALA A 316 -5.86 4.16 4.33
N PRO A 317 -4.53 3.93 4.37
CA PRO A 317 -3.91 2.69 3.90
C PRO A 317 -4.46 1.44 4.61
N PRO A 318 -4.45 0.27 3.95
CA PRO A 318 -4.99 -0.96 4.51
C PRO A 318 -4.06 -1.49 5.61
N HIS A 319 -4.49 -1.34 6.86
CA HIS A 319 -4.12 -2.33 7.86
C HIS A 319 -5.08 -3.51 7.67
N THR A 320 -4.53 -4.71 7.40
CA THR A 320 -5.24 -5.95 7.75
C THR A 320 -5.79 -5.74 9.15
N MET A 321 -7.09 -5.96 9.36
CA MET A 321 -7.65 -5.78 10.69
C MET A 321 -6.78 -6.55 11.68
N THR A 322 -6.25 -5.88 12.69
CA THR A 322 -5.46 -6.56 13.71
C THR A 322 -6.37 -7.58 14.39
N ALA A 323 -5.80 -8.61 15.03
CA ALA A 323 -6.60 -9.60 15.75
C ALA A 323 -7.50 -8.94 16.82
N LEU A 324 -7.12 -7.77 17.34
CA LEU A 324 -7.96 -6.98 18.24
C LEU A 324 -9.12 -6.31 17.51
N GLN A 325 -8.87 -5.72 16.34
CA GLN A 325 -9.90 -5.11 15.50
C GLN A 325 -10.94 -6.14 15.05
N GLU A 326 -10.54 -7.36 14.70
CA GLU A 326 -11.45 -8.46 14.35
C GLU A 326 -12.34 -8.85 15.53
N ARG A 327 -11.76 -9.00 16.73
CA ARG A 327 -12.52 -9.31 17.95
C ARG A 327 -13.48 -8.20 18.37
N LEU A 328 -13.09 -6.94 18.20
CA LEU A 328 -13.98 -5.83 18.50
C LEU A 328 -15.13 -5.74 17.49
N ALA A 329 -14.87 -6.07 16.22
CA ALA A 329 -15.91 -6.10 15.20
C ALA A 329 -17.01 -7.13 15.49
N THR A 330 -16.68 -8.31 16.06
CA THR A 330 -17.70 -9.29 16.47
C THR A 330 -18.55 -8.80 17.64
N LEU A 331 -18.04 -7.85 18.43
CA LEU A 331 -18.77 -7.15 19.50
C LEU A 331 -19.52 -5.90 19.00
N GLY A 332 -19.51 -5.63 17.69
CA GLY A 332 -20.12 -4.42 17.11
C GLY A 332 -19.38 -3.13 17.46
N ARG A 333 -18.08 -3.22 17.78
CA ARG A 333 -17.22 -2.09 18.16
C ARG A 333 -16.09 -1.89 17.15
N THR A 334 -15.56 -0.67 17.10
CA THR A 334 -14.39 -0.32 16.27
C THR A 334 -13.39 0.46 17.11
N LEU A 335 -12.09 0.26 16.84
CA LEU A 335 -11.05 1.05 17.50
C LEU A 335 -11.14 2.51 17.02
N PRO A 336 -11.18 3.48 17.93
CA PRO A 336 -11.15 4.88 17.55
C PRO A 336 -9.77 5.27 17.02
N THR A 337 -9.72 6.29 16.15
CA THR A 337 -8.46 6.94 15.80
C THR A 337 -7.89 7.66 17.01
N LEU A 338 -6.62 7.39 17.32
CA LEU A 338 -5.92 8.06 18.42
C LEU A 338 -5.56 9.49 18.02
N GLY A 339 -5.79 10.44 18.94
CA GLY A 339 -5.30 11.81 18.79
C GLY A 339 -3.77 11.89 18.95
N ALA A 340 -3.15 12.91 18.35
CA ALA A 340 -1.73 13.17 18.57
C ALA A 340 -1.47 13.56 20.04
N PRO A 341 -0.36 13.13 20.66
CA PRO A 341 -0.02 13.53 22.02
C PRO A 341 0.16 15.05 22.12
N ALA A 342 -0.40 15.68 23.16
CA ALA A 342 -0.24 17.11 23.40
C ALA A 342 1.06 17.41 24.17
N ALA A 343 1.91 18.30 23.63
CA ALA A 343 3.16 18.71 24.27
C ALA A 343 4.06 17.50 24.68
N ASN A 344 4.52 17.45 25.94
CA ASN A 344 5.42 16.40 26.44
C ASN A 344 4.69 15.11 26.86
N TYR A 345 3.35 15.08 26.81
CA TYR A 345 2.56 13.91 27.14
C TYR A 345 2.75 12.81 26.10
N ARG A 346 2.71 11.55 26.52
CA ARG A 346 2.76 10.37 25.66
C ARG A 346 1.59 9.47 26.02
N LEU A 347 0.96 8.86 25.02
CA LEU A 347 -0.16 7.94 25.21
C LEU A 347 0.26 6.65 25.93
N HIS A 348 1.52 6.24 25.78
CA HIS A 348 2.10 5.14 26.53
C HIS A 348 3.62 5.29 26.71
N ARG A 349 4.18 4.49 27.61
CA ARG A 349 5.62 4.25 27.75
C ARG A 349 5.87 2.74 27.88
N GLU A 350 6.86 2.24 27.16
CA GLU A 350 7.29 0.84 27.23
C GLU A 350 8.57 0.73 28.06
N ALA A 351 8.64 -0.30 28.89
CA ALA A 351 9.80 -0.78 29.61
C ALA A 351 9.92 -2.29 29.38
N PRO A 352 11.06 -2.94 29.68
CA PRO A 352 11.21 -4.38 29.48
C PRO A 352 10.07 -5.18 30.14
N GLY A 353 9.25 -5.85 29.33
CA GLY A 353 8.11 -6.65 29.76
C GLY A 353 6.90 -5.85 30.27
N LEU A 354 6.86 -4.52 30.11
CA LEU A 354 5.82 -3.68 30.69
C LEU A 354 5.41 -2.52 29.77
N LEU A 355 4.11 -2.33 29.61
CA LEU A 355 3.52 -1.20 28.90
C LEU A 355 2.63 -0.41 29.87
N VAL A 356 2.93 0.88 30.03
CA VAL A 356 2.12 1.82 30.81
C VAL A 356 1.32 2.67 29.84
N ILE A 357 0.00 2.54 29.85
CA ILE A 357 -0.92 3.32 29.02
C ILE A 357 -1.47 4.46 29.86
N ALA A 358 -1.28 5.69 29.39
CA ALA A 358 -1.80 6.88 30.05
C ALA A 358 -3.33 6.93 30.00
N GLY A 359 -3.93 7.65 30.95
CA GLY A 359 -5.38 7.80 31.04
C GLY A 359 -6.01 8.32 29.74
N GLN A 360 -7.06 7.61 29.32
CA GLN A 360 -7.88 7.92 28.16
C GLN A 360 -9.27 8.32 28.64
N ILE A 361 -9.69 9.54 28.33
CA ILE A 361 -11.01 10.04 28.70
C ILE A 361 -12.10 9.47 27.78
N GLY A 362 -13.33 9.40 28.29
CA GLY A 362 -14.53 9.17 27.50
C GLY A 362 -14.84 10.35 26.57
N THR A 363 -16.11 10.65 26.38
CA THR A 363 -16.57 11.78 25.57
C THR A 363 -16.33 13.11 26.32
N PRO A 364 -15.63 14.09 25.72
CA PRO A 364 -15.45 15.41 26.33
C PRO A 364 -16.78 16.12 26.61
N GLY A 365 -16.79 16.97 27.63
CA GLY A 365 -17.93 17.87 27.94
C GLY A 365 -19.20 17.17 28.46
N ARG A 366 -19.13 15.88 28.81
CA ARG A 366 -20.26 15.14 29.37
C ARG A 366 -20.61 15.53 30.80
N GLY A 367 -19.62 15.99 31.57
CA GLY A 367 -19.76 16.24 33.00
C GLY A 367 -19.94 14.94 33.80
N PRO A 368 -20.25 15.05 35.11
CA PRO A 368 -20.52 13.89 35.93
C PRO A 368 -21.80 13.19 35.48
N LEU A 369 -21.69 11.88 35.20
CA LEU A 369 -22.82 11.02 34.83
C LEU A 369 -23.00 9.93 35.89
N SER A 370 -24.16 9.27 35.88
CA SER A 370 -24.45 8.12 36.74
C SER A 370 -25.08 6.97 35.96
N GLY A 371 -25.18 5.81 36.60
CA GLY A 371 -25.83 4.63 36.04
C GLY A 371 -25.25 4.19 34.69
N GLU A 372 -26.14 3.79 33.78
CA GLU A 372 -25.79 3.24 32.48
C GLU A 372 -25.03 4.23 31.57
N ALA A 373 -25.35 5.52 31.68
CA ALA A 373 -24.66 6.55 30.90
C ALA A 373 -23.18 6.68 31.31
N ALA A 374 -22.87 6.65 32.61
CA ALA A 374 -21.49 6.64 33.09
C ALA A 374 -20.76 5.35 32.70
N ARG A 375 -21.45 4.20 32.80
CA ARG A 375 -20.91 2.91 32.37
C ARG A 375 -20.56 2.89 30.88
N ALA A 376 -21.39 3.47 30.01
CA ALA A 376 -21.10 3.60 28.59
C ALA A 376 -19.88 4.50 28.33
N GLU A 377 -19.70 5.58 29.10
CA GLU A 377 -18.50 6.42 28.99
C GLU A 377 -17.23 5.71 29.46
N ALA A 378 -17.33 4.79 30.43
CA ALA A 378 -16.21 3.92 30.81
C ALA A 378 -15.83 2.96 29.67
N GLU A 379 -16.81 2.44 28.93
CA GLU A 379 -16.57 1.63 27.74
C GLU A 379 -15.88 2.44 26.63
N VAL A 380 -16.31 3.68 26.38
CA VAL A 380 -15.68 4.58 25.39
C VAL A 380 -14.23 4.89 25.75
N ALA A 381 -13.95 5.14 27.03
CA ALA A 381 -12.59 5.34 27.53
C ALA A 381 -11.74 4.06 27.34
N ALA A 382 -12.28 2.89 27.65
CA ALA A 382 -11.61 1.60 27.45
C ALA A 382 -11.32 1.27 25.97
N LEU A 383 -12.21 1.65 25.04
CA LEU A 383 -11.93 1.52 23.59
C LEU A 383 -10.68 2.30 23.17
N LYS A 384 -10.45 3.49 23.74
CA LYS A 384 -9.25 4.28 23.48
C LYS A 384 -8.01 3.64 24.09
N VAL A 385 -8.11 3.03 25.28
CA VAL A 385 -7.03 2.24 25.88
C VAL A 385 -6.64 1.07 24.96
N LEU A 386 -7.62 0.34 24.42
CA LEU A 386 -7.38 -0.75 23.47
C LEU A 386 -6.73 -0.24 22.17
N ALA A 387 -7.09 0.94 21.69
CA ALA A 387 -6.45 1.54 20.52
C ALA A 387 -4.97 1.89 20.80
N VAL A 388 -4.66 2.43 21.99
CA VAL A 388 -3.27 2.68 22.39
C VAL A 388 -2.48 1.38 22.52
N LEU A 389 -3.09 0.33 23.09
CA LEU A 389 -2.49 -1.00 23.21
C LEU A 389 -2.16 -1.59 21.83
N ASP A 390 -3.15 -1.62 20.92
CA ASP A 390 -3.01 -2.15 19.56
C ASP A 390 -1.88 -1.46 18.79
N ALA A 391 -1.83 -0.13 18.88
CA ALA A 391 -0.77 0.67 18.27
C ALA A 391 0.61 0.37 18.90
N ALA A 392 0.69 0.24 20.22
CA ALA A 392 1.96 -0.03 20.92
C ALA A 392 2.52 -1.43 20.58
N VAL A 393 1.65 -2.43 20.42
CA VAL A 393 2.08 -3.78 20.05
C VAL A 393 2.22 -3.99 18.54
N GLY A 394 1.88 -2.99 17.73
CA GLY A 394 1.93 -3.06 16.26
C GLY A 394 0.89 -4.03 15.68
N GLY A 395 -0.26 -4.20 16.35
CA GLY A 395 -1.31 -5.16 15.99
C GLY A 395 -1.02 -6.61 16.38
N ASP A 396 0.15 -6.92 16.94
CA ASP A 396 0.51 -8.25 17.40
C ASP A 396 0.08 -8.49 18.85
N LEU A 397 -1.13 -9.03 19.02
CA LEU A 397 -1.64 -9.41 20.34
C LEU A 397 -0.83 -10.51 21.04
N THR A 398 0.04 -11.26 20.34
CA THR A 398 0.89 -12.27 21.00
C THR A 398 1.92 -11.65 21.94
N ARG A 399 2.27 -10.38 21.71
CA ARG A 399 3.10 -9.58 22.63
C ARG A 399 2.40 -9.23 23.94
N VAL A 400 1.07 -9.30 24.00
CA VAL A 400 0.32 -9.04 25.24
C VAL A 400 0.23 -10.32 26.05
N ARG A 401 0.89 -10.34 27.22
CA ARG A 401 0.80 -11.46 28.15
C ARG A 401 -0.47 -11.38 28.99
N ARG A 402 -0.72 -10.24 29.64
CA ARG A 402 -1.96 -9.93 30.38
C ARG A 402 -2.08 -8.45 30.74
N VAL A 403 -3.29 -7.99 31.00
CA VAL A 403 -3.55 -6.70 31.64
C VAL A 403 -3.37 -6.86 33.14
N LEU A 404 -2.40 -6.16 33.74
CA LEU A 404 -2.14 -6.26 35.17
C LEU A 404 -3.15 -5.45 35.98
N ARG A 405 -3.45 -4.23 35.51
CA ARG A 405 -4.32 -3.30 36.23
C ARG A 405 -5.05 -2.34 35.30
N LEU A 406 -6.31 -2.05 35.64
CA LEU A 406 -7.02 -0.84 35.17
C LEU A 406 -7.16 0.18 36.31
N GLY A 407 -6.93 1.44 35.99
CA GLY A 407 -7.35 2.58 36.81
C GLY A 407 -8.55 3.24 36.16
N VAL A 408 -9.68 3.30 36.86
CA VAL A 408 -10.92 3.92 36.37
C VAL A 408 -11.27 5.10 37.27
N PHE A 409 -11.19 6.30 36.71
CA PHE A 409 -11.51 7.55 37.40
C PHE A 409 -12.83 8.10 36.89
N ILE A 410 -13.73 8.47 37.80
CA ILE A 410 -15.11 8.81 37.48
C ILE A 410 -15.40 10.20 38.04
N ALA A 411 -15.76 11.14 37.18
CA ALA A 411 -16.24 12.45 37.63
C ALA A 411 -17.58 12.25 38.34
N ALA A 412 -17.61 12.45 39.66
CA ALA A 412 -18.74 12.10 40.50
C ALA A 412 -18.95 13.06 41.66
N ALA A 413 -20.19 13.16 42.13
CA ALA A 413 -20.51 13.87 43.36
C ALA A 413 -19.92 13.14 44.58
N PRO A 414 -19.63 13.83 45.70
CA PRO A 414 -19.02 13.23 46.88
C PRO A 414 -19.80 12.05 47.50
N ASP A 415 -21.10 11.97 47.27
CA ASP A 415 -22.01 10.95 47.79
C ASP A 415 -22.28 9.80 46.79
N PHE A 416 -21.63 9.80 45.62
CA PHE A 416 -21.78 8.74 44.63
C PHE A 416 -21.18 7.41 45.12
N THR A 417 -21.90 6.30 44.96
CA THR A 417 -21.48 4.99 45.47
C THR A 417 -21.35 3.90 44.40
N GLN A 418 -21.71 4.17 43.15
CA GLN A 418 -21.77 3.16 42.07
C GLN A 418 -20.47 3.07 41.25
N HIS A 419 -19.32 3.43 41.82
CA HIS A 419 -18.02 3.44 41.14
C HIS A 419 -17.68 2.11 40.47
N SER A 420 -17.90 0.99 41.18
CA SER A 420 -17.65 -0.35 40.63
C SER A 420 -18.54 -0.65 39.42
N ALA A 421 -19.83 -0.32 39.50
CA ALA A 421 -20.78 -0.59 38.41
C ALA A 421 -20.47 0.21 37.13
N VAL A 422 -19.93 1.42 37.28
CA VAL A 422 -19.42 2.23 36.16
C VAL A 422 -18.14 1.60 35.60
N ALA A 423 -17.21 1.24 36.48
CA ALA A 423 -15.94 0.64 36.08
C ALA A 423 -16.08 -0.72 35.39
N ASP A 424 -17.17 -1.46 35.66
CA ASP A 424 -17.52 -2.69 34.96
C ASP A 424 -17.70 -2.46 33.44
N GLY A 425 -18.13 -1.27 33.00
CA GLY A 425 -18.20 -0.93 31.57
C GLY A 425 -16.84 -1.00 30.86
N ALA A 426 -15.78 -0.56 31.54
CA ALA A 426 -14.42 -0.70 31.04
C ALA A 426 -13.92 -2.15 31.16
N SER A 427 -14.13 -2.79 32.32
CA SER A 427 -13.65 -4.14 32.59
C SER A 427 -14.23 -5.17 31.63
N ASP A 428 -15.54 -5.12 31.39
CA ASP A 428 -16.26 -6.09 30.56
C ASP A 428 -15.78 -6.01 29.10
N LEU A 429 -15.55 -4.79 28.59
CA LEU A 429 -15.00 -4.61 27.25
C LEU A 429 -13.57 -5.14 27.13
N ILE A 430 -12.70 -4.83 28.09
CA ILE A 430 -11.30 -5.29 28.07
C ILE A 430 -11.23 -6.83 28.08
N VAL A 431 -12.04 -7.47 28.93
CA VAL A 431 -12.14 -8.94 29.00
C VAL A 431 -12.73 -9.51 27.70
N ALA A 432 -13.80 -8.91 27.17
CA ALA A 432 -14.40 -9.37 25.92
C ALA A 432 -13.43 -9.26 24.73
N ALA A 433 -12.59 -8.23 24.68
CA ALA A 433 -11.63 -8.01 23.61
C ALA A 433 -10.38 -8.91 23.71
N LEU A 434 -9.90 -9.18 24.92
CA LEU A 434 -8.61 -9.87 25.14
C LEU A 434 -8.74 -11.31 25.66
N GLY A 435 -9.94 -11.74 26.07
CA GLY A 435 -10.17 -13.03 26.73
C GLY A 435 -9.53 -13.07 28.12
N GLU A 436 -8.98 -14.22 28.52
CA GLU A 436 -8.29 -14.40 29.83
C GLU A 436 -7.14 -13.39 30.03
N ARG A 437 -6.50 -12.94 28.95
CA ARG A 437 -5.43 -11.91 29.02
C ARG A 437 -5.97 -10.55 29.46
N GLY A 438 -7.27 -10.33 29.34
CA GLY A 438 -7.95 -9.11 29.76
C GLY A 438 -8.34 -9.10 31.23
N GLU A 439 -8.23 -10.20 31.97
CA GLU A 439 -8.51 -10.24 33.41
C GLU A 439 -7.45 -9.44 34.18
N HIS A 440 -7.89 -8.54 35.07
CA HIS A 440 -7.04 -7.52 35.68
C HIS A 440 -7.44 -7.18 37.11
N ALA A 441 -6.49 -6.63 37.89
CA ALA A 441 -6.82 -5.88 39.10
C ALA A 441 -7.41 -4.51 38.73
N ARG A 442 -8.27 -3.94 39.58
CA ARG A 442 -8.95 -2.68 39.26
C ARG A 442 -8.95 -1.70 40.43
N ALA A 443 -8.76 -0.43 40.13
CA ALA A 443 -9.16 0.68 40.99
C ALA A 443 -10.34 1.43 40.35
N ALA A 444 -11.38 1.74 41.12
CA ALA A 444 -12.51 2.56 40.69
C ALA A 444 -12.65 3.73 41.67
N VAL A 445 -12.37 4.95 41.20
CA VAL A 445 -12.17 6.12 42.07
C VAL A 445 -13.03 7.29 41.59
N GLY A 446 -13.76 7.90 42.51
CA GLY A 446 -14.48 9.15 42.28
C GLY A 446 -13.56 10.35 42.35
N VAL A 447 -13.67 11.27 41.40
CA VAL A 447 -12.94 12.53 41.35
C VAL A 447 -13.90 13.70 41.11
N ALA A 448 -13.52 14.89 41.56
CA ALA A 448 -14.36 16.08 41.41
C ALA A 448 -14.52 16.53 39.94
N SER A 449 -13.50 16.28 39.11
CA SER A 449 -13.50 16.63 37.69
C SER A 449 -12.43 15.84 36.94
N LEU A 450 -12.64 15.65 35.64
CA LEU A 450 -11.68 15.03 34.72
C LEU A 450 -11.31 15.99 33.58
N PRO A 451 -10.20 15.73 32.86
CA PRO A 451 -9.79 16.53 31.72
C PRO A 451 -10.91 16.72 30.69
N ALA A 452 -10.98 17.92 30.11
CA ALA A 452 -11.99 18.32 29.12
C ALA A 452 -13.45 18.10 29.57
N GLY A 453 -13.71 18.03 30.88
CA GLY A 453 -15.06 17.81 31.42
C GLY A 453 -15.62 16.42 31.09
N ALA A 454 -14.77 15.41 30.90
CA ALA A 454 -15.21 14.04 30.66
C ALA A 454 -15.87 13.43 31.91
N ALA A 455 -16.68 12.38 31.69
CA ALA A 455 -17.34 11.64 32.76
C ALA A 455 -16.44 10.54 33.36
N VAL A 456 -15.63 9.89 32.53
CA VAL A 456 -14.76 8.77 32.92
C VAL A 456 -13.40 8.88 32.24
N GLU A 457 -12.35 8.46 32.91
CA GLU A 457 -10.99 8.28 32.39
C GLU A 457 -10.48 6.89 32.78
N VAL A 458 -9.87 6.18 31.83
CA VAL A 458 -9.34 4.82 32.05
C VAL A 458 -7.86 4.77 31.67
N GLU A 459 -7.03 4.26 32.57
CA GLU A 459 -5.62 3.95 32.33
C GLU A 459 -5.36 2.45 32.48
N ALA A 460 -4.24 1.96 31.93
CA ALA A 460 -3.90 0.55 32.00
C ALA A 460 -2.40 0.28 32.20
N LEU A 461 -2.13 -0.79 32.93
CA LEU A 461 -0.81 -1.39 33.07
C LEU A 461 -0.84 -2.80 32.46
N VAL A 462 0.04 -3.07 31.50
CA VAL A 462 0.02 -4.31 30.71
C VAL A 462 1.38 -5.00 30.75
N GLU A 463 1.39 -6.30 31.03
CA GLU A 463 2.59 -7.13 30.93
C GLU A 463 2.78 -7.57 29.48
N LEU A 464 3.97 -7.33 28.93
CA LEU A 464 4.36 -7.74 27.59
C LEU A 464 5.24 -8.99 27.63
N VAL A 465 5.16 -9.80 26.58
CA VAL A 465 6.14 -10.87 26.31
C VAL A 465 7.42 -10.22 25.81
N SER A 466 8.55 -10.59 26.43
CA SER A 466 9.90 -10.09 26.13
C SER A 466 10.46 -10.57 24.80
#